data_AF-A0A5B6VJ29-F1
#
_entry.id   AF-A0A5B6VJ29-F1
#
_cell.length_a   1.000
_cell.length_b   1.000
_cell.length_c   1.000
_cell.angle_alpha   90.00
_cell.angle_beta   90.00
_cell.angle_gamma   90.00
#
_symmetry.space_group_name_H-M   'P 1'
#
loop_
_entity.id
_entity.type
_entity.pdbx_description
1 polymer ?
#
loop_
_entity_poly.entity_id
_entity_poly.type
_entity_poly.pdbx_seq_one_letter_code
_entity_poly.pdbx_strand_id
1 'polypeptide(L)'
;MERTTTKVREARKAVAKAQQLLKNVANRKRNKQQETGGLVITNAIYENRKALKKGDELREANDELALQVLDVTLSLNFLVNDLGQLKLHGGVKKSGIMGFCNPCPRKPKQLHVKYTYRDDRYEIT
;
A
#
# COMPACT_ATOMS: atom_id res chain seq x y z
N MET A 1 12.04 2.16 -22.75
CA MET A 1 11.05 2.12 -21.64
C MET A 1 10.92 0.73 -21.03
N GLU A 2 11.07 -0.35 -21.81
CA GLU A 2 10.94 -1.75 -21.38
C GLU A 2 11.77 -2.15 -20.13
N ARG A 3 13.05 -1.73 -20.05
CA ARG A 3 13.92 -2.07 -18.90
C ARG A 3 13.36 -1.60 -17.55
N THR A 4 12.60 -0.50 -17.53
CA THR A 4 11.98 0.01 -16.30
C THR A 4 10.74 -0.80 -15.93
N THR A 5 9.92 -1.16 -16.92
CA THR A 5 8.70 -1.96 -16.75
C THR A 5 9.04 -3.37 -16.25
N THR A 6 10.09 -4.00 -16.78
CA THR A 6 10.56 -5.32 -16.31
C THR A 6 10.99 -5.29 -14.84
N LYS A 7 11.80 -4.30 -14.44
CA LYS A 7 12.24 -4.14 -13.05
C LYS A 7 11.06 -3.91 -12.10
N VAL A 8 10.06 -3.14 -12.50
CA VAL A 8 8.84 -2.93 -11.71
C VAL A 8 8.07 -4.25 -11.56
N ARG A 9 7.93 -5.05 -12.63
CA ARG A 9 7.28 -6.36 -12.57
C ARG A 9 7.99 -7.33 -11.62
N GLU A 10 9.32 -7.40 -11.68
CA GLU A 10 10.12 -8.23 -10.76
C GLU A 10 9.97 -7.76 -9.31
N ALA A 11 10.06 -6.46 -9.07
CA ALA A 11 9.86 -5.90 -7.74
C ALA A 11 8.44 -6.18 -7.20
N ARG A 12 7.40 -6.14 -8.04
CA ARG A 12 6.04 -6.52 -7.66
C ARG A 12 5.92 -8.00 -7.32
N LYS A 13 6.58 -8.89 -8.07
CA LYS A 13 6.63 -10.33 -7.73
C LYS A 13 7.29 -10.55 -6.37
N ALA A 14 8.37 -9.84 -6.07
CA ALA A 14 9.04 -9.90 -4.76
C ALA A 14 8.12 -9.37 -3.64
N VAL A 15 7.41 -8.26 -3.88
CA VAL A 15 6.42 -7.71 -2.95
C VAL A 15 5.29 -8.69 -2.68
N ALA A 16 4.72 -9.30 -3.72
CA ALA A 16 3.64 -10.27 -3.57
C ALA A 16 4.05 -11.45 -2.67
N LYS A 17 5.27 -11.97 -2.88
CA LYS A 17 5.85 -13.01 -2.00
C LYS A 17 6.01 -12.50 -0.56
N ALA A 18 6.56 -11.29 -0.37
CA ALA A 18 6.70 -10.70 0.96
C ALA A 18 5.34 -10.53 1.66
N GLN A 19 4.32 -10.01 0.96
CA GLN A 19 2.97 -9.85 1.49
C GLN A 19 2.33 -11.20 1.85
N GLN A 20 2.56 -12.24 1.05
CA GLN A 20 2.11 -13.59 1.37
C GLN A 20 2.70 -14.09 2.69
N LEU A 21 3.99 -13.85 2.94
CA LEU A 21 4.64 -14.20 4.21
C LEU A 21 4.07 -13.41 5.40
N LEU A 22 3.69 -12.15 5.17
CA LEU A 22 3.11 -11.28 6.19
C LEU A 22 1.64 -11.62 6.52
N LYS A 23 0.92 -12.31 5.63
CA LYS A 23 -0.54 -12.45 5.65
C LYS A 23 -1.09 -12.91 7.00
N ASN A 24 -0.53 -13.97 7.58
CA ASN A 24 -1.02 -14.53 8.83
C ASN A 24 -0.86 -13.54 9.99
N VAL A 25 0.31 -12.92 10.10
CA VAL A 25 0.61 -11.96 11.17
C VAL A 25 -0.20 -10.68 11.00
N ALA A 26 -0.31 -10.18 9.76
CA ALA A 26 -1.11 -9.00 9.42
C ALA A 26 -2.59 -9.20 9.78
N ASN A 27 -3.17 -10.35 9.43
CA ASN A 27 -4.57 -10.68 9.74
C ASN A 27 -4.80 -10.79 11.25
N ARG A 28 -3.90 -11.46 11.98
CA ARG A 28 -3.98 -11.55 13.44
C ARG A 28 -3.94 -10.18 14.09
N LYS A 29 -2.99 -9.32 13.68
CA LYS A 29 -2.88 -7.94 14.17
C LYS A 29 -4.14 -7.14 13.86
N ARG A 30 -4.61 -7.18 12.62
CA ARG A 30 -5.82 -6.49 12.18
C ARG A 30 -7.04 -6.90 13.00
N ASN A 31 -7.27 -8.20 13.20
CA ASN A 31 -8.41 -8.70 13.95
C ASN A 31 -8.35 -8.25 15.42
N LYS A 32 -7.17 -8.32 16.05
CA LYS A 32 -6.97 -7.79 17.41
C LYS A 32 -7.30 -6.30 17.50
N GLN A 33 -6.84 -5.51 16.53
CA GLN A 33 -7.17 -4.07 16.50
C GLN A 33 -8.67 -3.83 16.29
N GLN A 34 -9.33 -4.63 15.46
CA GLN A 34 -10.77 -4.55 15.26
C GLN A 34 -11.56 -4.83 16.55
N GLU A 35 -11.18 -5.87 17.30
CA GLU A 35 -11.83 -6.24 18.57
C GLU A 35 -11.67 -5.15 19.64
N THR A 36 -10.57 -4.41 19.62
CA THR A 36 -10.28 -3.36 20.61
C THR A 36 -10.63 -1.94 20.13
N GLY A 37 -11.28 -1.78 18.98
CA GLY A 37 -11.56 -0.47 18.38
C GLY A 37 -10.29 0.34 18.01
N GLY A 38 -9.18 -0.36 17.80
CA GLY A 38 -7.90 0.21 17.37
C GLY A 38 -7.84 0.53 15.88
N LEU A 39 -6.65 0.85 15.40
CA LEU A 39 -6.42 1.22 14.00
C LEU A 39 -6.48 -0.02 13.08
N VAL A 40 -7.40 0.00 12.12
CA VAL A 40 -7.51 -1.03 11.07
C VAL A 40 -7.40 -0.37 9.71
N ILE A 41 -6.40 -0.76 8.92
CA ILE A 41 -6.25 -0.25 7.55
C ILE A 41 -7.20 -1.04 6.64
N THR A 42 -8.19 -0.36 6.07
CA THR A 42 -9.23 -0.99 5.24
C THR A 42 -8.87 -1.02 3.76
N ASN A 43 -8.16 0.00 3.29
CA ASN A 43 -7.61 0.06 1.93
C ASN A 43 -6.40 0.98 1.91
N ALA A 44 -5.29 0.56 1.30
CA ALA A 44 -4.11 1.40 1.15
C ALA A 44 -3.43 1.17 -0.20
N ILE A 45 -3.31 2.25 -0.97
CA ILE A 45 -2.79 2.25 -2.33
C ILE A 45 -1.57 3.15 -2.42
N TYR A 46 -0.45 2.58 -2.86
CA TYR A 46 0.77 3.32 -3.20
C TYR A 46 0.90 3.44 -4.71
N GLU A 47 0.81 4.65 -5.24
CA GLU A 47 0.68 4.85 -6.68
C GLU A 47 1.29 6.15 -7.18
N ASN A 48 1.22 6.36 -8.49
CA ASN A 48 1.61 7.60 -9.15
C ASN A 48 0.59 8.72 -8.84
N ARG A 49 1.04 9.84 -8.27
CA ARG A 49 0.19 11.00 -7.89
C ARG A 49 -0.63 11.57 -9.07
N LYS A 50 -0.16 11.41 -10.31
CA LYS A 50 -0.87 11.88 -11.51
C LYS A 50 -1.93 10.90 -12.05
N ALA A 51 -1.93 9.64 -11.59
CA ALA A 51 -2.92 8.64 -12.01
C ALA A 51 -4.31 8.90 -11.40
N LEU A 52 -4.36 9.33 -10.13
CA LEU A 52 -5.60 9.70 -9.42
C LEU A 52 -6.44 10.76 -10.15
N LYS A 53 -5.82 11.70 -10.86
CA LYS A 53 -6.52 12.78 -11.59
C LYS A 53 -7.20 12.32 -12.88
N LYS A 54 -6.93 11.10 -13.35
CA LYS A 54 -7.49 10.55 -14.60
C LYS A 54 -8.43 9.35 -14.36
N GLY A 55 -8.78 9.08 -13.10
CA GLY A 55 -9.48 7.87 -12.66
C GLY A 55 -10.91 7.70 -13.20
N ASP A 56 -11.55 8.76 -13.69
CA ASP A 56 -12.90 8.67 -14.25
C ASP A 56 -12.95 8.23 -15.73
N GLU A 57 -11.84 8.26 -16.49
CA GLU A 57 -11.92 8.13 -17.96
C GLU A 57 -11.22 6.90 -18.57
N LEU A 58 -10.45 6.09 -17.81
CA LEU A 58 -9.51 5.14 -18.43
C LEU A 58 -9.52 3.72 -17.82
N ARG A 59 -10.71 3.21 -17.49
CA ARG A 59 -10.86 1.92 -16.81
C ARG A 59 -10.50 0.67 -17.62
N GLU A 60 -10.16 0.77 -18.91
CA GLU A 60 -9.91 -0.44 -19.73
C GLU A 60 -8.60 -0.49 -20.55
N ALA A 61 -7.69 0.49 -20.49
CA ALA A 61 -6.74 0.63 -21.60
C ALA A 61 -5.23 0.46 -21.34
N ASN A 62 -4.68 0.20 -20.14
CA ASN A 62 -3.21 0.02 -20.05
C ASN A 62 -2.71 -0.83 -18.87
N ASP A 63 -2.16 -2.01 -19.18
CA ASP A 63 -1.34 -2.84 -18.27
C ASP A 63 -0.24 -2.03 -17.56
N GLU A 64 0.33 -1.02 -18.23
CA GLU A 64 1.34 -0.15 -17.62
C GLU A 64 0.79 0.80 -16.55
N LEU A 65 -0.49 1.18 -16.61
CA LEU A 65 -1.12 1.97 -15.55
C LEU A 65 -1.40 1.09 -14.32
N ALA A 66 -1.88 -0.14 -14.54
CA ALA A 66 -2.07 -1.11 -13.45
C ALA A 66 -0.74 -1.41 -12.71
N LEU A 67 0.38 -1.45 -13.43
CA LEU A 67 1.71 -1.60 -12.83
C LEU A 67 2.11 -0.44 -11.90
N GLN A 68 1.54 0.75 -12.10
CA GLN A 68 1.83 1.96 -11.32
C GLN A 68 1.00 2.06 -10.04
N VAL A 69 0.11 1.10 -9.78
CA VAL A 69 -0.76 1.01 -8.59
C VAL A 69 -0.36 -0.21 -7.76
N LEU A 70 0.00 0.00 -6.49
CA LEU A 70 0.39 -1.08 -5.57
C LEU A 70 -0.50 -1.08 -4.32
N ASP A 71 -1.25 -2.15 -4.12
CA ASP A 71 -1.95 -2.39 -2.86
C ASP A 71 -0.94 -2.74 -1.75
N VAL A 72 -0.97 -1.96 -0.69
CA VAL A 72 -0.10 -2.11 0.50
C VAL A 72 -0.91 -2.27 1.79
N THR A 73 -2.21 -2.55 1.70
CA THR A 73 -3.15 -2.71 2.82
C THR A 73 -2.64 -3.74 3.83
N LEU A 74 -2.23 -4.90 3.33
CA LEU A 74 -1.71 -5.99 4.17
C LEU A 74 -0.42 -5.58 4.87
N SER A 75 0.49 -4.95 4.13
CA SER A 75 1.76 -4.44 4.66
C SER A 75 1.56 -3.39 5.75
N LEU A 76 0.62 -2.46 5.58
CA LEU A 76 0.34 -1.46 6.60
C LEU A 76 -0.31 -2.09 7.84
N ASN A 77 -1.25 -3.03 7.69
CA ASN A 77 -1.83 -3.75 8.84
C ASN A 77 -0.75 -4.54 9.61
N PHE A 78 0.24 -5.10 8.93
CA PHE A 78 1.38 -5.74 9.59
C PHE A 78 2.20 -4.75 10.44
N LEU A 79 2.32 -3.49 10.01
CA LEU A 79 3.11 -2.45 10.69
C LEU A 79 2.38 -1.77 11.86
N VAL A 80 1.05 -1.91 11.97
CA VAL A 80 0.32 -1.41 13.14
C VAL A 80 0.83 -2.12 14.40
N ASN A 81 1.20 -1.36 15.42
CA ASN A 81 1.68 -1.91 16.69
C ASN A 81 0.52 -2.33 17.61
N ASP A 82 0.83 -2.95 18.75
CA ASP A 82 -0.20 -3.40 19.71
C ASP A 82 -1.02 -2.25 20.32
N LEU A 83 -0.50 -1.02 20.29
CA LEU A 83 -1.19 0.20 20.75
C LEU A 83 -2.13 0.79 19.67
N GLY A 84 -2.30 0.11 18.53
CA GLY A 84 -3.14 0.61 17.44
C GLY A 84 -2.56 1.83 16.73
N GLN A 85 -1.24 1.97 16.69
CA GLN A 85 -0.55 3.08 16.02
C GLN A 85 0.23 2.56 14.81
N LEU A 86 0.15 3.31 13.71
CA LEU A 86 1.01 3.15 12.54
C LEU A 86 1.99 4.32 12.50
N LYS A 87 3.30 4.03 12.55
CA LYS A 87 4.36 5.05 12.43
C LYS A 87 5.16 4.81 11.16
N LEU A 88 5.06 5.74 10.23
CA LEU A 88 5.90 5.79 9.02
C LEU A 88 6.95 6.89 9.22
N HIS A 89 8.20 6.51 9.48
CA HIS A 89 9.26 7.47 9.76
C HIS A 89 9.62 8.32 8.53
N GLY A 90 9.75 9.63 8.75
CA GLY A 90 10.31 10.55 7.76
C GLY A 90 11.75 10.15 7.39
N GLY A 91 12.15 10.41 6.14
CA GLY A 91 13.47 10.03 5.62
C GLY A 91 13.58 8.58 5.12
N VAL A 92 12.69 7.67 5.53
CA VAL A 92 12.65 6.31 4.99
C VAL A 92 11.88 6.28 3.67
N LYS A 93 12.54 5.83 2.60
CA LYS A 93 11.87 5.60 1.31
C LYS A 93 10.82 4.50 1.50
N LYS A 94 9.56 4.80 1.16
CA LYS A 94 8.45 3.82 1.25
C LYS A 94 8.74 2.53 0.49
N SER A 95 9.50 2.56 -0.60
CA SER A 95 9.93 1.37 -1.33
C SER A 95 10.90 0.45 -0.59
N GLY A 96 11.46 0.89 0.55
CA GLY A 96 12.27 0.06 1.45
C GLY A 96 11.46 -0.57 2.58
N ILE A 97 10.16 -0.30 2.67
CA ILE A 97 9.25 -0.94 3.63
C ILE A 97 8.91 -2.34 3.12
N MET A 98 8.84 -3.33 4.01
CA MET A 98 8.50 -4.69 3.62
C MET A 98 7.11 -4.76 2.98
N GLY A 99 7.03 -5.40 1.82
CA GLY A 99 5.80 -5.48 1.02
C GLY A 99 5.46 -4.17 0.29
N PHE A 100 6.42 -3.26 0.15
CA PHE A 100 6.36 -2.11 -0.75
C PHE A 100 7.40 -2.25 -1.86
N CYS A 101 7.14 -1.63 -3.00
CA CYS A 101 8.15 -1.33 -4.01
C CYS A 101 7.90 0.06 -4.59
N ASN A 102 8.75 0.50 -5.53
CA ASN A 102 8.51 1.73 -6.29
C ASN A 102 7.72 1.39 -7.57
N PRO A 103 6.40 1.61 -7.64
CA PRO A 103 5.58 1.19 -8.77
C PRO A 103 5.78 2.08 -10.01
N CYS A 104 6.34 3.28 -9.84
CA CYS A 104 6.62 4.21 -10.93
C CYS A 104 7.95 4.97 -10.68
N PRO A 105 9.09 4.41 -11.13
CA PRO A 105 10.36 5.09 -11.10
C PRO A 105 10.28 6.45 -11.80
N ARG A 106 10.97 7.46 -11.25
CA ARG A 106 11.05 8.85 -11.77
C ARG A 106 9.73 9.66 -11.75
N LYS A 107 8.62 9.08 -11.30
CA LYS A 107 7.35 9.80 -11.10
C LYS A 107 7.08 10.05 -9.61
N PRO A 108 6.41 11.17 -9.25
CA PRO A 108 5.99 11.41 -7.88
C PRO A 108 4.95 10.36 -7.46
N LYS A 109 5.08 9.87 -6.22
CA LYS A 109 4.21 8.84 -5.68
C LYS A 109 3.42 9.36 -4.50
N GLN A 110 2.25 8.79 -4.29
CA GLN A 110 1.36 9.10 -3.19
C GLN A 110 0.92 7.81 -2.51
N LEU A 111 0.74 7.85 -1.20
CA LEU A 111 0.18 6.76 -0.42
C LEU A 111 -1.20 7.18 0.06
N HIS A 112 -2.22 6.63 -0.56
CA HIS A 112 -3.60 6.81 -0.15
C HIS A 112 -3.98 5.74 0.87
N VAL A 113 -4.58 6.13 2.00
CA VAL A 113 -4.95 5.21 3.07
C VAL A 113 -6.35 5.51 3.56
N LYS A 114 -7.21 4.50 3.54
CA LYS A 114 -8.49 4.45 4.23
C LYS A 114 -8.35 3.52 5.44
N TYR A 115 -8.86 3.96 6.57
CA TYR A 115 -8.75 3.20 7.81
C TYR A 115 -9.96 3.45 8.72
N THR A 116 -10.14 2.55 9.68
CA THR A 116 -11.05 2.76 10.81
C THR A 116 -10.28 2.93 12.10
N TYR A 117 -10.80 3.77 13.00
CA TYR A 117 -10.30 3.94 14.35
C TYR A 117 -11.49 4.27 15.24
N ARG A 118 -11.73 3.47 16.30
CA ARG A 118 -12.91 3.58 17.16
C ARG A 118 -14.22 3.63 16.35
N ASP A 119 -14.36 2.70 15.39
CA ASP A 119 -15.50 2.54 14.47
C ASP A 119 -15.74 3.69 13.47
N ASP A 120 -15.07 4.82 13.63
CA ASP A 120 -15.07 5.91 12.66
C ASP A 120 -14.18 5.61 11.46
N ARG A 121 -14.59 6.10 10.29
CA ARG A 121 -13.86 5.95 9.02
C ARG A 121 -13.09 7.21 8.69
N TYR A 122 -11.85 7.03 8.26
CA TYR A 122 -10.93 8.11 7.91
C TYR A 122 -10.22 7.82 6.59
N GLU A 123 -9.74 8.88 5.95
CA GLU A 123 -9.07 8.84 4.66
C GLU A 123 -7.96 9.89 4.60
N ILE A 124 -6.76 9.49 4.20
CA ILE A 124 -5.58 10.37 4.05
C ILE A 124 -4.81 10.05 2.76
N THR A 125 -4.05 11.03 2.26
CA THR A 125 -3.23 10.93 1.04
C THR A 125 -1.89 11.65 1.17
#